data_AF-A0A7C6PRY6-F1
#
_entry.id   AF-A0A7C6PRY6-F1
#
_cell.length_a   1.000
_cell.length_b   1.000
_cell.length_c   1.000
_cell.angle_alpha   90.00
_cell.angle_beta   90.00
_cell.angle_gamma   90.00
#
_symmetry.space_group_name_H-M   'P 1'
#
loop_
_entity.id
_entity.type
_entity.pdbx_description
1 polymer ?
#
loop_
_entity_poly.entity_id
_entity_poly.type
_entity_poly.pdbx_seq_one_letter_code
_entity_poly.pdbx_strand_id
1 'polypeptide(L)'
;MFEMDLEIEQFTNIKVVGVGGGGSNAVNRMIDAGLKGVEFIAVNTDAQALAQSNAAVKIQIGEKRTKGLGAGSNPDIGREAAEESHDALKRAIEGADMVFITAGMGGGTGTGAAPIIAQISKESGALTVGVVTKPFSFEGRRRMTQGLAGIENLKTKLDALIIIPNDRLLQVAEKKTSMLDAFKMADDVLRQGVQGISDLITVPGLINVDFADVRTIMTDAGSALMGIGVSNGEERAVQAAKAAISSPLLEASIEGAKGVLLNITGSSNLGLFEVNEAAQIIAEAVDPDANIIFGAMIDDTLRDEIRVTVIATGFEQKGSRKVGLEDVDIKPFAVDDLEIPAFLRRGRRE
;
A
#
# COMPACT_ATOMS: atom_id res chain seq x y z
N MET A 1 48.92 -13.27 14.61
CA MET A 1 48.07 -12.85 13.48
C MET A 1 46.70 -12.65 14.10
N PHE A 2 46.31 -11.39 14.35
CA PHE A 2 44.97 -11.11 14.86
C PHE A 2 44.03 -11.25 13.66
N GLU A 3 43.24 -12.32 13.63
CA GLU A 3 42.06 -12.38 12.78
C GLU A 3 41.09 -11.33 13.33
N MET A 4 40.94 -10.23 12.60
CA MET A 4 39.75 -9.40 12.73
C MET A 4 38.61 -10.25 12.20
N ASP A 5 37.78 -10.76 13.11
CA ASP A 5 36.40 -11.08 12.78
C ASP A 5 35.80 -9.81 12.18
N LEU A 6 35.69 -9.78 10.85
CA LEU A 6 34.82 -8.85 10.15
C LEU A 6 33.42 -9.17 10.67
N GLU A 7 32.92 -8.37 11.61
CA GLU A 7 31.49 -8.28 11.87
C GLU A 7 30.83 -8.01 10.52
N ILE A 8 30.24 -9.04 9.94
CA ILE A 8 29.38 -8.90 8.78
C ILE A 8 28.21 -8.06 9.29
N GLU A 9 28.17 -6.77 8.96
CA GLU A 9 26.98 -5.95 9.16
C GLU A 9 25.81 -6.72 8.52
N GLN A 10 24.93 -7.28 9.34
CA GLN A 10 23.73 -7.96 8.87
C GLN A 10 22.78 -6.89 8.34
N PHE A 11 22.89 -6.58 7.05
CA PHE A 11 21.93 -5.75 6.36
C PHE A 11 20.58 -6.48 6.30
N THR A 12 19.51 -5.79 6.68
CA THR A 12 18.13 -6.28 6.54
C THR A 12 17.86 -6.69 5.10
N ASN A 13 17.50 -7.94 4.89
CA ASN A 13 17.22 -8.46 3.55
C ASN A 13 15.78 -8.11 3.14
N ILE A 14 15.65 -7.07 2.33
CA ILE A 14 14.36 -6.59 1.81
C ILE A 14 14.15 -7.07 0.38
N LYS A 15 13.01 -7.71 0.12
CA LYS A 15 12.62 -8.15 -1.22
C LYS A 15 11.34 -7.43 -1.69
N VAL A 16 11.29 -7.04 -2.95
CA VAL A 16 10.12 -6.42 -3.58
C VAL A 16 9.61 -7.32 -4.69
N VAL A 17 8.40 -7.86 -4.52
CA VAL A 17 7.75 -8.79 -5.44
C VAL A 17 6.66 -8.07 -6.22
N GLY A 18 6.91 -7.84 -7.51
CA GLY A 18 5.93 -7.28 -8.44
C GLY A 18 5.09 -8.38 -9.10
N VAL A 19 3.79 -8.39 -8.83
CA VAL A 19 2.88 -9.47 -9.24
C VAL A 19 1.94 -9.02 -10.37
N GLY A 20 2.01 -9.73 -11.50
CA GLY A 20 1.26 -9.40 -12.72
C GLY A 20 1.78 -8.14 -13.41
N GLY A 21 1.09 -7.70 -14.48
CA GLY A 21 1.56 -6.58 -15.31
C GLY A 21 1.77 -5.26 -14.55
N GLY A 22 0.79 -4.83 -13.75
CA GLY A 22 0.91 -3.60 -12.96
C GLY A 22 2.02 -3.66 -11.91
N GLY A 23 2.18 -4.80 -11.22
CA GLY A 23 3.26 -4.98 -10.25
C GLY A 23 4.64 -4.99 -10.93
N SER A 24 4.77 -5.67 -12.07
CA SER A 24 6.01 -5.68 -12.86
C SER A 24 6.38 -4.29 -13.40
N ASN A 25 5.40 -3.48 -13.82
CA ASN A 25 5.64 -2.09 -14.23
C ASN A 25 6.14 -1.23 -13.06
N ALA A 26 5.52 -1.35 -11.89
CA ALA A 26 5.96 -0.66 -10.69
C ALA A 26 7.39 -1.05 -10.28
N VAL A 27 7.74 -2.35 -10.35
CA VAL A 27 9.11 -2.83 -10.11
C VAL A 27 10.10 -2.25 -11.10
N ASN A 28 9.79 -2.27 -12.40
CA ASN A 28 10.65 -1.64 -13.41
C ASN A 28 10.86 -0.16 -13.09
N ARG A 29 9.81 0.54 -12.66
CA ARG A 29 9.90 1.95 -12.28
C ARG A 29 10.76 2.20 -11.05
N MET A 30 10.72 1.31 -10.06
CA MET A 30 11.59 1.34 -8.88
C MET A 30 13.06 1.15 -9.27
N ILE A 31 13.34 0.23 -10.18
CA ILE A 31 14.69 -0.02 -10.72
C ILE A 31 15.19 1.20 -11.50
N ASP A 32 14.37 1.75 -12.39
CA ASP A 32 14.73 2.93 -13.20
C ASP A 32 14.97 4.17 -12.34
N ALA A 33 14.25 4.29 -11.21
CA ALA A 33 14.45 5.34 -10.22
C ALA A 33 15.67 5.12 -9.32
N GLY A 34 16.35 3.96 -9.43
CA GLY A 34 17.57 3.66 -8.70
C GLY A 34 17.35 3.33 -7.23
N LEU A 35 16.21 2.74 -6.86
CA LEU A 35 15.96 2.28 -5.49
C LEU A 35 17.00 1.20 -5.10
N LYS A 36 17.72 1.43 -4.00
CA LYS A 36 18.84 0.59 -3.53
C LYS A 36 18.44 -0.23 -2.30
N GLY A 37 19.27 -1.20 -1.93
CA GLY A 37 19.08 -1.98 -0.71
C GLY A 37 17.92 -2.98 -0.75
N VAL A 38 17.35 -3.23 -1.93
CA VAL A 38 16.23 -4.16 -2.12
C VAL A 38 16.49 -5.11 -3.28
N GLU A 39 16.05 -6.36 -3.15
CA GLU A 39 16.07 -7.34 -4.23
C GLU A 39 14.72 -7.32 -4.98
N PHE A 40 14.76 -7.16 -6.30
CA PHE A 40 13.54 -7.12 -7.13
C PHE A 40 13.20 -8.47 -7.75
N ILE A 41 11.96 -8.91 -7.54
CA ILE A 41 11.37 -10.13 -8.08
C ILE A 41 10.15 -9.77 -8.93
N ALA A 42 10.10 -10.20 -10.18
CA ALA A 42 8.92 -10.09 -11.03
C ALA A 42 8.22 -11.45 -11.16
N VAL A 43 6.92 -11.48 -10.90
CA VAL A 43 6.10 -12.69 -10.97
C VAL A 43 4.95 -12.48 -11.94
N ASN A 44 4.84 -13.31 -12.99
CA ASN A 44 3.74 -13.19 -13.94
C ASN A 44 3.37 -14.52 -14.59
N THR A 45 2.12 -14.64 -15.04
CA THR A 45 1.64 -15.76 -15.88
C THR A 45 1.86 -15.50 -17.37
N ASP A 46 2.11 -14.25 -17.75
CA ASP A 46 2.41 -13.81 -19.11
C ASP A 46 3.93 -13.78 -19.31
N ALA A 47 4.43 -14.67 -20.18
CA ALA A 47 5.86 -14.81 -20.45
C ALA A 47 6.43 -13.61 -21.22
N GLN A 48 5.63 -12.98 -22.10
CA GLN A 48 6.05 -11.83 -22.89
C GLN A 48 6.22 -10.60 -21.99
N ALA A 49 5.27 -10.37 -21.09
CA ALA A 49 5.37 -9.28 -20.12
C ALA A 49 6.56 -9.49 -19.17
N LEU A 50 6.79 -10.74 -18.72
CA LEU A 50 7.90 -11.06 -17.82
C LEU A 50 9.27 -10.86 -18.48
N ALA A 51 9.40 -11.16 -19.78
CA ALA A 51 10.64 -10.94 -20.52
C ALA A 51 11.08 -9.46 -20.54
N GLN A 52 10.11 -8.53 -20.50
CA GLN A 52 10.34 -7.08 -20.47
C GLN A 52 10.66 -6.53 -19.07
N SER A 53 10.62 -7.36 -18.02
CA SER A 53 10.97 -6.90 -16.68
C SER A 53 12.48 -6.68 -16.54
N ASN A 54 12.86 -5.64 -15.79
CA ASN A 54 14.24 -5.35 -15.43
C ASN A 54 14.65 -6.04 -14.11
N ALA A 55 13.74 -6.75 -13.45
CA ALA A 55 14.00 -7.46 -12.19
C ALA A 55 15.09 -8.52 -12.37
N ALA A 56 15.96 -8.66 -11.37
CA ALA A 56 17.03 -9.66 -11.36
C ALA A 56 16.45 -11.09 -11.32
N VAL A 57 15.36 -11.28 -10.56
CA VAL A 57 14.66 -12.56 -10.47
C VAL A 57 13.32 -12.45 -11.20
N LYS A 58 13.08 -13.41 -12.10
CA LYS A 58 11.85 -13.49 -12.91
C LYS A 58 11.24 -14.86 -12.73
N ILE A 59 9.99 -14.91 -12.30
CA ILE A 59 9.27 -16.15 -12.02
C ILE A 59 8.02 -16.19 -12.88
N GLN A 60 8.05 -17.08 -13.88
CA GLN A 60 6.84 -17.42 -14.62
C GLN A 60 6.03 -18.41 -13.78
N ILE A 61 4.75 -18.08 -13.54
CA ILE A 61 3.86 -18.96 -12.77
C ILE A 61 2.76 -19.54 -13.66
N GLY A 62 2.32 -20.76 -13.34
CA GLY A 62 1.19 -21.41 -14.01
C GLY A 62 1.45 -21.80 -15.46
N GLU A 63 2.66 -22.22 -15.81
CA GLU A 63 3.02 -22.64 -17.17
C GLU A 63 2.04 -23.67 -17.74
N LYS A 64 1.60 -24.64 -16.92
CA LYS A 64 0.64 -25.66 -17.37
C LYS A 64 -0.77 -25.10 -17.56
N ARG A 65 -1.20 -24.16 -16.71
CA ARG A 65 -2.53 -23.56 -16.75
C ARG A 65 -2.69 -22.53 -17.87
N THR A 66 -1.69 -21.67 -18.08
CA THR A 66 -1.80 -20.50 -18.97
C THR A 66 -1.02 -20.65 -20.27
N LYS A 67 -0.08 -21.60 -20.34
CA LYS A 67 0.88 -21.74 -21.45
C LYS A 67 1.67 -20.45 -21.73
N GLY A 68 1.85 -19.62 -20.70
CA GLY A 68 2.56 -18.33 -20.79
C GLY A 68 1.75 -17.19 -21.39
N LEU A 69 0.43 -17.35 -21.58
CA LEU A 69 -0.44 -16.36 -22.23
C LEU A 69 -1.18 -15.44 -21.24
N GLY A 70 -0.88 -15.54 -19.94
CA GLY A 70 -1.56 -14.78 -18.90
C GLY A 70 -2.85 -15.41 -18.37
N ALA A 71 -3.42 -14.79 -17.34
CA ALA A 71 -4.60 -15.29 -16.63
C ALA A 71 -5.96 -14.83 -17.21
N GLY A 72 -5.98 -14.09 -18.33
CA GLY A 72 -7.22 -13.67 -19.01
C GLY A 72 -8.20 -12.88 -18.13
N SER A 73 -7.71 -12.03 -17.23
CA SER A 73 -8.51 -11.29 -16.24
C SER A 73 -9.35 -12.18 -15.30
N ASN A 74 -8.95 -13.43 -15.12
CA ASN A 74 -9.56 -14.35 -14.16
C ASN A 74 -8.64 -14.53 -12.93
N PRO A 75 -9.03 -14.03 -11.74
CA PRO A 75 -8.27 -14.21 -10.51
C PRO A 75 -8.08 -15.66 -10.10
N ASP A 76 -9.03 -16.56 -10.38
CA ASP A 76 -8.89 -17.97 -10.00
C ASP A 76 -7.72 -18.64 -10.74
N ILE A 77 -7.53 -18.30 -12.03
CA ILE A 77 -6.36 -18.78 -12.80
C ILE A 77 -5.07 -18.22 -12.22
N GLY A 78 -5.07 -16.95 -11.78
CA GLY A 78 -3.91 -16.34 -11.11
C GLY A 78 -3.56 -17.05 -9.80
N ARG A 79 -4.56 -17.42 -9.00
CA ARG A 79 -4.39 -18.17 -7.75
C ARG A 79 -3.80 -19.56 -8.02
N GLU A 80 -4.45 -20.34 -8.88
CA GLU A 80 -4.01 -21.69 -9.24
C GLU A 80 -2.59 -21.71 -9.83
N ALA A 81 -2.24 -20.68 -10.62
CA ALA A 81 -0.90 -20.52 -11.17
C ALA A 81 0.16 -20.34 -10.08
N ALA A 82 -0.16 -19.54 -9.05
CA ALA A 82 0.73 -19.34 -7.91
C ALA A 82 0.84 -20.61 -7.05
N GLU A 83 -0.26 -21.33 -6.83
CA GLU A 83 -0.27 -22.61 -6.13
C GLU A 83 0.55 -23.68 -6.87
N GLU A 84 0.44 -23.76 -8.20
CA GLU A 84 1.26 -24.64 -9.04
C GLU A 84 2.76 -24.36 -8.88
N SER A 85 3.11 -23.10 -8.64
CA SER A 85 4.49 -22.62 -8.62
C SER A 85 5.02 -22.33 -7.22
N HIS A 86 4.36 -22.90 -6.19
CA HIS A 86 4.62 -22.64 -4.78
C HIS A 86 6.10 -22.78 -4.41
N ASP A 87 6.76 -23.87 -4.80
CA ASP A 87 8.16 -24.12 -4.46
C ASP A 87 9.13 -23.11 -5.08
N ALA A 88 8.83 -22.62 -6.29
CA ALA A 88 9.64 -21.60 -6.94
C ALA A 88 9.49 -20.24 -6.23
N LEU A 89 8.26 -19.89 -5.84
CA LEU A 89 7.97 -18.67 -5.08
C LEU A 89 8.63 -18.72 -3.69
N LYS A 90 8.51 -19.84 -2.98
CA LYS A 90 9.12 -20.03 -1.66
C LYS A 90 10.63 -19.84 -1.71
N ARG A 91 11.34 -20.53 -2.63
CA ARG A 91 12.80 -20.37 -2.78
C ARG A 91 13.22 -18.93 -3.07
N ALA A 92 12.41 -18.19 -3.84
CA ALA A 92 12.73 -16.79 -4.14
C ALA A 92 12.54 -15.86 -2.92
N ILE A 93 11.64 -16.21 -2.01
CA ILE A 93 11.33 -15.41 -0.81
C ILE A 93 12.23 -15.78 0.38
N GLU A 94 12.73 -17.00 0.44
CA GLU A 94 13.59 -17.50 1.52
C GLU A 94 14.72 -16.51 1.88
N GLY A 95 14.95 -16.37 3.18
CA GLY A 95 15.97 -15.48 3.75
C GLY A 95 15.60 -14.00 3.79
N ALA A 96 14.40 -13.60 3.37
CA ALA A 96 13.93 -12.21 3.49
C ALA A 96 13.49 -11.88 4.92
N ASP A 97 13.96 -10.76 5.45
CA ASP A 97 13.46 -10.19 6.70
C ASP A 97 12.14 -9.44 6.47
N MET A 98 12.02 -8.84 5.29
CA MET A 98 10.87 -8.06 4.86
C MET A 98 10.55 -8.30 3.38
N VAL A 99 9.26 -8.44 3.06
CA VAL A 99 8.78 -8.61 1.69
C VAL A 99 7.69 -7.59 1.37
N PHE A 100 7.94 -6.75 0.37
CA PHE A 100 6.93 -5.90 -0.25
C PHE A 100 6.26 -6.64 -1.39
N ILE A 101 4.93 -6.66 -1.42
CA ILE A 101 4.14 -7.22 -2.52
C ILE A 101 3.42 -6.08 -3.21
N THR A 102 3.79 -5.82 -4.46
CA THR A 102 3.17 -4.78 -5.29
C THR A 102 2.36 -5.39 -6.42
N ALA A 103 1.10 -4.93 -6.55
CA ALA A 103 0.18 -5.44 -7.55
C ALA A 103 -0.89 -4.40 -7.93
N GLY A 104 -1.25 -4.38 -9.20
CA GLY A 104 -2.48 -3.73 -9.68
C GLY A 104 -3.67 -4.67 -9.51
N MET A 105 -4.61 -4.32 -8.63
CA MET A 105 -5.76 -5.17 -8.34
C MET A 105 -6.81 -5.07 -9.45
N GLY A 106 -7.62 -6.12 -9.59
CA GLY A 106 -8.68 -6.21 -10.60
C GLY A 106 -8.27 -6.93 -11.89
N GLY A 107 -6.98 -7.22 -12.09
CA GLY A 107 -6.52 -8.16 -13.11
C GLY A 107 -6.73 -9.63 -12.71
N GLY A 108 -6.20 -10.56 -13.52
CA GLY A 108 -6.20 -11.99 -13.16
C GLY A 108 -5.01 -12.36 -12.26
N THR A 109 -3.79 -12.16 -12.76
CA THR A 109 -2.55 -12.58 -12.08
C THR A 109 -2.34 -11.86 -10.75
N GLY A 110 -2.29 -10.52 -10.74
CA GLY A 110 -2.03 -9.75 -9.52
C GLY A 110 -3.05 -10.07 -8.42
N THR A 111 -4.34 -9.97 -8.75
CA THR A 111 -5.45 -10.23 -7.82
C THR A 111 -5.45 -11.64 -7.22
N GLY A 112 -5.12 -12.66 -8.04
CA GLY A 112 -5.17 -14.06 -7.62
C GLY A 112 -3.89 -14.57 -6.96
N ALA A 113 -2.72 -14.15 -7.47
CA ALA A 113 -1.43 -14.65 -7.04
C ALA A 113 -0.86 -13.89 -5.83
N ALA A 114 -1.12 -12.58 -5.70
CA ALA A 114 -0.58 -11.78 -4.59
C ALA A 114 -0.96 -12.34 -3.20
N PRO A 115 -2.21 -12.80 -2.95
CA PRO A 115 -2.55 -13.43 -1.67
C PRO A 115 -1.77 -14.72 -1.39
N ILE A 116 -1.42 -15.51 -2.41
CA ILE A 116 -0.64 -16.74 -2.23
C ILE A 116 0.82 -16.39 -1.89
N ILE A 117 1.39 -15.41 -2.59
CA ILE A 117 2.74 -14.92 -2.32
C ILE A 117 2.83 -14.33 -0.90
N ALA A 118 1.82 -13.56 -0.48
CA ALA A 118 1.75 -13.00 0.87
C ALA A 118 1.79 -14.07 1.96
N GLN A 119 1.02 -15.14 1.76
CA GLN A 119 1.02 -16.28 2.66
C GLN A 119 2.39 -16.96 2.74
N ILE A 120 3.03 -17.22 1.60
CA ILE A 120 4.37 -17.82 1.54
C ILE A 120 5.40 -16.95 2.28
N SER A 121 5.33 -15.63 2.11
CA SER A 121 6.21 -14.68 2.81
C SER A 121 6.04 -14.73 4.31
N LYS A 122 4.79 -14.71 4.80
CA LYS A 122 4.49 -14.77 6.24
C LYS A 122 4.88 -16.11 6.85
N GLU A 123 4.63 -17.22 6.15
CA GLU A 123 5.09 -18.57 6.54
C GLU A 123 6.62 -18.69 6.58
N SER A 124 7.33 -17.86 5.82
CA SER A 124 8.80 -17.79 5.81
C SER A 124 9.37 -16.87 6.91
N GLY A 125 8.52 -16.23 7.72
CA GLY A 125 8.93 -15.36 8.84
C GLY A 125 9.20 -13.89 8.47
N ALA A 126 8.99 -13.52 7.21
CA ALA A 126 9.21 -12.16 6.74
C ALA A 126 8.07 -11.23 7.16
N LEU A 127 8.42 -9.99 7.54
CA LEU A 127 7.44 -8.90 7.67
C LEU A 127 6.86 -8.62 6.28
N THR A 128 5.58 -8.89 6.08
CA THR A 128 4.96 -8.88 4.76
C THR A 128 4.02 -7.70 4.58
N VAL A 129 4.40 -6.77 3.69
CA VAL A 129 3.68 -5.52 3.43
C VAL A 129 3.15 -5.51 2.00
N GLY A 130 1.85 -5.29 1.83
CA GLY A 130 1.25 -5.09 0.52
C GLY A 130 1.16 -3.62 0.16
N VAL A 131 1.54 -3.26 -1.06
CA VAL A 131 1.32 -1.92 -1.63
C VAL A 131 0.58 -2.11 -2.96
N VAL A 132 -0.73 -1.88 -2.96
CA VAL A 132 -1.58 -2.25 -4.11
C VAL A 132 -2.46 -1.11 -4.58
N THR A 133 -2.80 -1.12 -5.86
CA THR A 133 -3.73 -0.14 -6.44
C THR A 133 -5.12 -0.70 -6.68
N LYS A 134 -6.15 0.11 -6.41
CA LYS A 134 -7.51 -0.14 -6.94
C LYS A 134 -7.58 0.34 -8.39
N PRO A 135 -8.34 -0.34 -9.27
CA PRO A 135 -8.54 0.12 -10.66
C PRO A 135 -9.09 1.53 -10.74
N PHE A 136 -8.88 2.20 -11.88
CA PHE A 136 -9.66 3.39 -12.19
C PHE A 136 -11.13 3.03 -12.45
N SER A 137 -12.05 3.92 -12.11
CA SER A 137 -13.48 3.75 -12.39
C SER A 137 -13.76 3.54 -13.89
N PHE A 138 -12.97 4.15 -14.77
CA PHE A 138 -13.13 4.00 -16.23
C PHE A 138 -12.74 2.60 -16.76
N GLU A 139 -11.97 1.81 -16.01
CA GLU A 139 -11.62 0.43 -16.40
C GLU A 139 -12.81 -0.54 -16.30
N GLY A 140 -13.90 -0.09 -15.66
CA GLY A 140 -15.18 -0.77 -15.63
C GLY A 140 -15.46 -1.51 -14.32
N ARG A 141 -16.77 -1.67 -14.03
CA ARG A 141 -17.27 -2.23 -12.77
C ARG A 141 -16.74 -3.63 -12.45
N ARG A 142 -16.62 -4.50 -13.46
CA ARG A 142 -16.11 -5.87 -13.26
C ARG A 142 -14.70 -5.86 -12.66
N ARG A 143 -13.82 -4.99 -13.17
CA ARG A 143 -12.43 -4.88 -12.70
C ARG A 143 -12.37 -4.36 -11.27
N MET A 144 -13.18 -3.33 -10.96
CA MET A 144 -13.32 -2.81 -9.61
C MET A 144 -13.79 -3.88 -8.61
N THR A 145 -14.85 -4.63 -8.94
CA THR A 145 -15.37 -5.70 -8.07
C THR A 145 -14.31 -6.79 -7.83
N GLN A 146 -13.59 -7.22 -8.88
CA GLN A 146 -12.49 -8.18 -8.73
C GLN A 146 -11.36 -7.62 -7.86
N GLY A 147 -11.02 -6.34 -8.03
CA GLY A 147 -9.97 -5.68 -7.27
C GLY A 147 -10.29 -5.62 -5.78
N LEU A 148 -11.51 -5.20 -5.43
CA LEU A 148 -11.96 -5.15 -4.04
C LEU A 148 -11.98 -6.54 -3.39
N ALA A 149 -12.49 -7.55 -4.09
CA ALA A 149 -12.48 -8.93 -3.57
C ALA A 149 -11.05 -9.46 -3.34
N GLY A 150 -10.12 -9.14 -4.24
CA GLY A 150 -8.71 -9.50 -4.07
C GLY A 150 -8.04 -8.78 -2.91
N ILE A 151 -8.35 -7.50 -2.69
CA ILE A 151 -7.84 -6.70 -1.57
C ILE A 151 -8.28 -7.29 -0.23
N GLU A 152 -9.55 -7.67 -0.10
CA GLU A 152 -10.06 -8.30 1.13
C GLU A 152 -9.38 -9.64 1.41
N ASN A 153 -9.16 -10.47 0.39
CA ASN A 153 -8.42 -11.72 0.54
C ASN A 153 -6.97 -11.45 0.97
N LEU A 154 -6.30 -10.52 0.28
CA LEU A 154 -4.91 -10.15 0.54
C LEU A 154 -4.71 -9.61 1.96
N LYS A 155 -5.65 -8.78 2.46
CA LYS A 155 -5.60 -8.17 3.79
C LYS A 155 -5.46 -9.18 4.93
N THR A 156 -6.05 -10.37 4.79
CA THR A 156 -5.98 -11.41 5.84
C THR A 156 -4.64 -12.17 5.87
N LYS A 157 -3.76 -11.92 4.90
CA LYS A 157 -2.50 -12.64 4.70
C LYS A 157 -1.25 -11.75 4.80
N LEU A 158 -1.44 -10.48 5.08
CA LEU A 158 -0.39 -9.48 5.24
C LEU A 158 -0.33 -9.00 6.68
N ASP A 159 0.81 -8.42 7.04
CA ASP A 159 0.95 -7.67 8.29
C ASP A 159 0.39 -6.26 8.12
N ALA A 160 0.71 -5.61 7.00
CA ALA A 160 0.18 -4.29 6.64
C ALA A 160 -0.17 -4.22 5.16
N LEU A 161 -1.23 -3.47 4.82
CA LEU A 161 -1.71 -3.28 3.46
C LEU A 161 -1.98 -1.80 3.18
N ILE A 162 -1.15 -1.21 2.32
CA ILE A 162 -1.30 0.13 1.77
C ILE A 162 -2.14 0.03 0.49
N ILE A 163 -3.27 0.74 0.47
CA ILE A 163 -4.21 0.70 -0.65
C ILE A 163 -4.24 2.07 -1.33
N ILE A 164 -3.91 2.09 -2.62
CA ILE A 164 -3.87 3.32 -3.42
C ILE A 164 -5.06 3.33 -4.39
N PRO A 165 -6.05 4.21 -4.19
CA PRO A 165 -7.12 4.40 -5.15
C PRO A 165 -6.66 5.17 -6.39
N ASN A 166 -6.61 4.51 -7.55
CA ASN A 166 -6.20 5.18 -8.80
C ASN A 166 -7.11 6.38 -9.15
N ASP A 167 -8.39 6.36 -8.77
CA ASP A 167 -9.28 7.52 -9.00
C ASP A 167 -8.82 8.80 -8.29
N ARG A 168 -8.05 8.71 -7.20
CA ARG A 168 -7.48 9.88 -6.53
C ARG A 168 -6.37 10.53 -7.32
N LEU A 169 -5.68 9.76 -8.16
CA LEU A 169 -4.66 10.28 -9.08
C LEU A 169 -5.28 11.24 -10.10
N LEU A 170 -6.56 11.06 -10.44
CA LEU A 170 -7.29 11.97 -11.35
C LEU A 170 -7.55 13.35 -10.74
N GLN A 171 -7.52 13.48 -9.41
CA GLN A 171 -7.73 14.77 -8.73
C GLN A 171 -6.49 15.65 -8.76
N VAL A 172 -5.32 15.01 -8.83
CA VAL A 172 -4.01 15.68 -8.94
C VAL A 172 -3.48 15.74 -10.37
N ALA A 173 -4.08 14.97 -11.29
CA ALA A 173 -3.74 14.99 -12.70
C ALA A 173 -4.30 16.24 -13.41
N GLU A 174 -3.55 16.75 -14.39
CA GLU A 174 -4.03 17.79 -15.28
C GLU A 174 -5.13 17.28 -16.22
N LYS A 175 -6.02 18.16 -16.68
CA LYS A 175 -7.12 17.78 -17.60
C LYS A 175 -6.63 17.14 -18.92
N LYS A 176 -5.37 17.32 -19.28
CA LYS A 176 -4.76 16.80 -20.51
C LYS A 176 -3.92 15.53 -20.30
N THR A 177 -3.88 15.00 -19.07
CA THR A 177 -3.12 13.78 -18.76
C THR A 177 -3.61 12.62 -19.62
N SER A 178 -2.67 11.96 -20.31
CA SER A 178 -2.98 10.79 -21.14
C SER A 178 -3.22 9.54 -20.28
N MET A 179 -3.85 8.50 -20.85
CA MET A 179 -4.00 7.22 -20.12
C MET A 179 -2.65 6.61 -19.73
N LEU A 180 -1.64 6.74 -20.59
CA LEU A 180 -0.30 6.21 -20.32
C LEU A 180 0.36 6.95 -19.15
N ASP A 181 0.18 8.27 -19.07
CA ASP A 181 0.69 9.06 -17.95
C ASP A 181 -0.08 8.77 -16.66
N ALA A 182 -1.40 8.53 -16.73
CA ALA A 182 -2.19 8.14 -15.57
C ALA A 182 -1.71 6.81 -14.95
N PHE A 183 -1.38 5.81 -15.77
CA PHE A 183 -0.78 4.56 -15.25
C PHE A 183 0.62 4.77 -14.70
N LYS A 184 1.44 5.61 -15.33
CA LYS A 184 2.75 5.99 -14.77
C LYS A 184 2.63 6.70 -13.42
N MET A 185 1.59 7.50 -13.21
CA MET A 185 1.31 8.10 -11.90
C MET A 185 1.00 7.02 -10.86
N ALA A 186 0.22 5.99 -11.22
CA ALA A 186 -0.06 4.87 -10.31
C ALA A 186 1.21 4.09 -9.97
N ASP A 187 2.05 3.82 -10.96
CA ASP A 187 3.34 3.15 -10.77
C ASP A 187 4.29 4.00 -9.88
N ASP A 188 4.28 5.33 -10.03
CA ASP A 188 5.09 6.21 -9.19
C ASP A 188 4.60 6.24 -7.73
N VAL A 189 3.29 6.19 -7.48
CA VAL A 189 2.76 6.10 -6.11
C VAL A 189 3.09 4.74 -5.48
N LEU A 190 3.02 3.65 -6.25
CA LEU A 190 3.50 2.33 -5.79
C LEU A 190 4.99 2.37 -5.42
N ARG A 191 5.82 3.00 -6.26
CA ARG A 191 7.24 3.23 -5.99
C ARG A 191 7.44 4.02 -4.71
N GLN A 192 6.72 5.13 -4.54
CA GLN A 192 6.82 5.98 -3.35
C GLN A 192 6.41 5.23 -2.08
N GLY A 193 5.41 4.35 -2.14
CA GLY A 193 5.01 3.54 -0.98
C GLY A 193 6.03 2.51 -0.53
N VAL A 194 6.71 1.87 -1.48
CA VAL A 194 7.83 0.98 -1.14
C VAL A 194 9.03 1.80 -0.67
N GLN A 195 9.39 2.85 -1.41
CA GLN A 195 10.53 3.72 -1.11
C GLN A 195 10.42 4.35 0.28
N GLY A 196 9.25 4.87 0.64
CA GLY A 196 9.03 5.57 1.91
C GLY A 196 9.37 4.73 3.14
N ILE A 197 9.23 3.40 3.04
CA ILE A 197 9.56 2.46 4.12
C ILE A 197 10.97 1.89 3.92
N SER A 198 11.34 1.50 2.70
CA SER A 198 12.66 0.89 2.46
C SER A 198 13.80 1.86 2.75
N ASP A 199 13.63 3.15 2.44
CA ASP A 199 14.68 4.14 2.64
C ASP A 199 14.95 4.37 4.13
N LEU A 200 13.93 4.29 4.99
CA LEU A 200 14.09 4.39 6.45
C LEU A 200 15.01 3.31 7.03
N ILE A 201 15.13 2.17 6.35
CA ILE A 201 15.91 1.00 6.81
C ILE A 201 17.26 0.93 6.09
N THR A 202 17.28 1.24 4.80
CA THR A 202 18.42 0.93 3.92
C THR A 202 19.33 2.12 3.63
N VAL A 203 18.83 3.35 3.80
CA VAL A 203 19.58 4.57 3.52
C VAL A 203 20.02 5.19 4.83
N PRO A 204 21.33 5.37 5.06
CA PRO A 204 21.81 6.11 6.23
C PRO A 204 21.26 7.55 6.23
N GLY A 205 20.42 7.85 7.21
CA GLY A 205 19.89 9.17 7.50
C GLY A 205 20.63 9.88 8.64
N LEU A 206 20.22 11.11 8.92
CA LEU A 206 20.61 11.84 10.15
C LEU A 206 20.04 11.16 11.39
N ILE A 207 18.82 10.63 11.27
CA ILE A 207 18.13 9.87 12.30
C ILE A 207 17.69 8.57 11.64
N ASN A 208 18.45 7.51 11.92
CA ASN A 208 18.18 6.17 11.45
C ASN A 208 17.08 5.54 12.30
N VAL A 209 16.21 4.79 11.62
CA VAL A 209 15.21 3.96 12.25
C VAL A 209 15.69 2.51 12.14
N ASP A 210 15.59 1.73 13.22
CA ASP A 210 15.95 0.33 13.15
C ASP A 210 14.82 -0.53 12.56
N PHE A 211 15.14 -1.73 12.09
CA PHE A 211 14.13 -2.62 11.53
C PHE A 211 13.13 -3.13 12.58
N ALA A 212 13.52 -3.19 13.86
CA ALA A 212 12.66 -3.68 14.94
C ALA A 212 11.53 -2.68 15.25
N ASP A 213 11.82 -1.39 15.16
CA ASP A 213 10.87 -0.28 15.25
C ASP A 213 9.84 -0.40 14.13
N VAL A 214 10.30 -0.47 12.87
CA VAL A 214 9.39 -0.64 11.71
C VAL A 214 8.54 -1.90 11.86
N ARG A 215 9.15 -3.02 12.26
CA ARG A 215 8.44 -4.28 12.51
C ARG A 215 7.38 -4.13 13.61
N THR A 216 7.66 -3.37 14.67
CA THR A 216 6.72 -3.16 15.79
C THR A 216 5.46 -2.41 15.34
N ILE A 217 5.60 -1.41 14.47
CA ILE A 217 4.44 -0.67 13.94
C ILE A 217 3.68 -1.43 12.86
N MET A 218 4.39 -2.17 12.00
CA MET A 218 3.77 -2.79 10.81
C MET A 218 3.24 -4.21 11.03
N THR A 219 3.69 -4.93 12.06
CA THR A 219 3.22 -6.30 12.36
C THR A 219 1.73 -6.29 12.71
N ASP A 220 0.94 -7.08 11.98
CA ASP A 220 -0.52 -7.20 12.13
C ASP A 220 -1.28 -5.84 12.20
N ALA A 221 -0.71 -4.80 11.58
CA ALA A 221 -1.27 -3.45 11.54
C ALA A 221 -2.53 -3.34 10.66
N GLY A 222 -2.74 -4.31 9.76
CA GLY A 222 -3.91 -4.41 8.91
C GLY A 222 -3.89 -3.35 7.80
N SER A 223 -4.88 -2.46 7.77
CA SER A 223 -4.95 -1.42 6.75
C SER A 223 -4.05 -0.24 7.11
N ALA A 224 -3.26 0.20 6.14
CA ALA A 224 -2.36 1.33 6.26
C ALA A 224 -2.74 2.42 5.24
N LEU A 225 -2.52 3.67 5.60
CA LEU A 225 -2.70 4.83 4.74
C LEU A 225 -1.36 5.51 4.52
N MET A 226 -1.14 6.01 3.31
CA MET A 226 0.07 6.74 2.94
C MET A 226 -0.29 8.15 2.48
N GLY A 227 0.35 9.13 3.11
CA GLY A 227 0.30 10.53 2.72
C GLY A 227 1.69 11.03 2.35
N ILE A 228 1.78 11.78 1.25
CA ILE A 228 3.03 12.38 0.78
C ILE A 228 2.81 13.85 0.54
N GLY A 229 3.70 14.66 1.10
CA GLY A 229 3.76 16.10 0.89
C GLY A 229 5.15 16.53 0.47
N VAL A 230 5.21 17.46 -0.46
CA VAL A 230 6.45 18.09 -0.92
C VAL A 230 6.25 19.60 -0.88
N SER A 231 7.23 20.32 -0.35
CA SER A 231 7.24 21.78 -0.38
C SER A 231 8.66 22.34 -0.40
N ASN A 232 8.78 23.63 -0.71
CA ASN A 232 10.01 24.41 -0.77
C ASN A 232 9.78 25.82 -0.19
N GLY A 233 10.86 26.58 0.02
CA GLY A 233 10.80 27.92 0.64
C GLY A 233 10.93 27.90 2.17
N GLU A 234 10.60 29.02 2.82
CA GLU A 234 10.85 29.23 4.27
C GLU A 234 10.02 28.33 5.18
N GLU A 235 8.75 28.05 4.83
CA GLU A 235 7.85 27.17 5.62
C GLU A 235 7.73 25.76 5.03
N ARG A 236 8.74 25.31 4.28
CA ARG A 236 8.67 24.06 3.51
C ARG A 236 8.34 22.83 4.36
N ALA A 237 8.88 22.72 5.57
CA ALA A 237 8.62 21.55 6.42
C ALA A 237 7.17 21.52 6.92
N VAL A 238 6.66 22.66 7.40
CA VAL A 238 5.27 22.82 7.84
C VAL A 238 4.29 22.55 6.70
N GLN A 239 4.56 23.11 5.53
CA GLN A 239 3.70 22.94 4.36
C GLN A 239 3.75 21.51 3.82
N ALA A 240 4.92 20.87 3.80
CA ALA A 240 5.05 19.47 3.40
C ALA A 240 4.32 18.54 4.38
N ALA A 241 4.42 18.77 5.69
CA ALA A 241 3.66 18.00 6.68
C ALA A 241 2.15 18.17 6.50
N LYS A 242 1.66 19.41 6.33
CA LYS A 242 0.24 19.68 6.04
C LYS A 242 -0.24 19.02 4.75
N ALA A 243 0.58 19.04 3.70
CA ALA A 243 0.28 18.37 2.44
C ALA A 243 0.24 16.84 2.58
N ALA A 244 1.10 16.27 3.43
CA ALA A 244 1.10 14.83 3.69
C ALA A 244 -0.18 14.37 4.40
N ILE A 245 -0.62 15.07 5.47
CA ILE A 245 -1.84 14.72 6.22
C ILE A 245 -3.14 14.98 5.46
N SER A 246 -3.10 15.86 4.46
CA SER A 246 -4.25 16.20 3.60
C SER A 246 -4.12 15.57 2.21
N SER A 247 -3.19 14.63 2.03
CA SER A 247 -2.87 14.05 0.74
C SER A 247 -4.11 13.38 0.13
N PRO A 248 -4.41 13.59 -1.17
CA PRO A 248 -5.52 12.94 -1.85
C PRO A 248 -5.43 11.40 -1.87
N LEU A 249 -4.24 10.85 -1.62
CA LEU A 249 -3.99 9.41 -1.52
C LEU A 249 -4.58 8.79 -0.25
N LEU A 250 -4.90 9.60 0.76
CA LEU A 250 -5.55 9.17 1.98
C LEU A 250 -7.05 8.98 1.71
N GLU A 251 -7.54 7.74 1.75
CA GLU A 251 -8.98 7.46 1.64
C GLU A 251 -9.78 7.89 2.88
N ALA A 252 -9.12 7.97 4.03
CA ALA A 252 -9.67 8.39 5.31
C ALA A 252 -8.68 9.31 6.03
N SER A 253 -9.16 10.02 7.05
CA SER A 253 -8.29 10.86 7.90
C SER A 253 -7.24 10.00 8.61
N ILE A 254 -6.07 10.58 8.87
CA ILE A 254 -5.03 9.96 9.73
C ILE A 254 -5.40 10.01 11.22
N GLU A 255 -6.46 10.75 11.57
CA GLU A 255 -7.01 10.80 12.92
C GLU A 255 -7.34 9.39 13.45
N GLY A 256 -6.83 9.07 14.65
CA GLY A 256 -7.04 7.77 15.30
C GLY A 256 -6.07 6.67 14.83
N ALA A 257 -5.04 7.00 14.05
CA ALA A 257 -3.93 6.09 13.82
C ALA A 257 -3.11 5.90 15.10
N LYS A 258 -2.88 4.64 15.49
CA LYS A 258 -2.12 4.27 16.70
C LYS A 258 -0.64 4.00 16.42
N GLY A 259 -0.27 3.81 15.15
CA GLY A 259 1.11 3.61 14.73
C GLY A 259 1.40 4.46 13.49
N VAL A 260 2.47 5.26 13.54
CA VAL A 260 2.87 6.17 12.46
C VAL A 260 4.34 5.99 12.14
N LEU A 261 4.66 5.77 10.87
CA LEU A 261 6.01 5.95 10.33
C LEU A 261 6.08 7.32 9.67
N LEU A 262 6.94 8.20 10.20
CA LEU A 262 7.21 9.52 9.67
C LEU A 262 8.62 9.54 9.07
N ASN A 263 8.69 9.81 7.77
CA ASN A 263 9.93 9.95 7.04
C ASN A 263 10.05 11.37 6.48
N ILE A 264 11.09 12.10 6.89
CA ILE A 264 11.43 13.42 6.36
C ILE A 264 12.70 13.32 5.53
N THR A 265 12.63 13.71 4.26
CA THR A 265 13.77 13.77 3.36
C THR A 265 13.99 15.21 2.90
N GLY A 266 15.21 15.71 3.05
CA GLY A 266 15.62 17.04 2.57
C GLY A 266 17.08 17.03 2.15
N SER A 267 17.61 18.14 1.64
CA SER A 267 19.06 18.22 1.36
C SER A 267 19.87 18.46 2.64
N SER A 268 21.19 18.54 2.52
CA SER A 268 22.11 18.84 3.62
C SER A 268 21.81 20.15 4.39
N ASN A 269 20.89 20.99 3.90
CA ASN A 269 20.41 22.19 4.60
C ASN A 269 19.21 21.94 5.54
N LEU A 270 18.76 20.70 5.70
CA LEU A 270 17.64 20.33 6.57
C LEU A 270 17.92 20.71 8.03
N GLY A 271 17.17 21.67 8.56
CA GLY A 271 17.33 22.16 9.93
C GLY A 271 16.60 21.30 10.97
N LEU A 272 17.13 21.27 12.20
CA LEU A 272 16.46 20.60 13.33
C LEU A 272 15.09 21.21 13.66
N PHE A 273 14.95 22.54 13.54
CA PHE A 273 13.68 23.23 13.77
C PHE A 273 12.61 22.82 12.75
N GLU A 274 12.98 22.76 11.47
CA GLU A 274 12.10 22.32 10.38
C GLU A 274 11.58 20.90 10.63
N VAL A 275 12.48 20.00 11.01
CA VAL A 275 12.15 18.61 11.37
C VAL A 275 11.18 18.55 12.56
N ASN A 276 11.45 19.32 13.62
CA ASN A 276 10.62 19.34 14.82
C ASN A 276 9.21 19.88 14.54
N GLU A 277 9.08 20.95 13.75
CA GLU A 277 7.79 21.53 13.37
C GLU A 277 6.95 20.55 12.53
N ALA A 278 7.58 19.88 11.55
CA ALA A 278 6.90 18.86 10.77
C ALA A 278 6.43 17.69 11.65
N ALA A 279 7.27 17.18 12.56
CA ALA A 279 6.91 16.11 13.47
C ALA A 279 5.76 16.49 14.40
N GLN A 280 5.75 17.72 14.94
CA GLN A 280 4.70 18.21 15.81
C GLN A 280 3.34 18.27 15.10
N ILE A 281 3.29 18.73 13.84
CA ILE A 281 2.06 18.77 13.05
C ILE A 281 1.47 17.37 12.85
N ILE A 282 2.33 16.36 12.62
CA ILE A 282 1.88 14.98 12.48
C ILE A 282 1.37 14.45 13.82
N ALA A 283 2.10 14.69 14.92
CA ALA A 283 1.70 14.25 16.26
C ALA A 283 0.36 14.85 16.71
N GLU A 284 0.07 16.11 16.36
CA GLU A 284 -1.20 16.78 16.65
C GLU A 284 -2.37 16.24 15.82
N ALA A 285 -2.11 15.60 14.67
CA ALA A 285 -3.12 15.09 13.75
C ALA A 285 -3.50 13.62 13.97
N VAL A 286 -2.74 12.88 14.80
CA VAL A 286 -2.94 11.45 15.07
C VAL A 286 -3.44 11.21 16.50
N ASP A 287 -3.57 9.95 16.91
CA ASP A 287 -3.99 9.63 18.28
C ASP A 287 -2.95 10.15 19.30
N PRO A 288 -3.35 10.75 20.43
CA PRO A 288 -2.42 11.23 21.46
C PRO A 288 -1.51 10.14 22.04
N ASP A 289 -1.97 8.88 22.03
CA ASP A 289 -1.22 7.73 22.49
C ASP A 289 -0.56 6.96 21.31
N ALA A 290 -0.50 7.56 20.11
CA ALA A 290 0.10 6.95 18.95
C ALA A 290 1.61 6.74 19.14
N ASN A 291 2.08 5.55 18.75
CA ASN A 291 3.50 5.30 18.60
C ASN A 291 3.98 5.91 17.26
N ILE A 292 4.85 6.92 17.33
CA ILE A 292 5.39 7.61 16.16
C ILE A 292 6.86 7.27 16.03
N ILE A 293 7.21 6.54 14.98
CA ILE A 293 8.60 6.32 14.59
C ILE A 293 9.00 7.40 13.61
N PHE A 294 10.12 8.03 13.90
CA PHE A 294 10.60 9.20 13.18
C PHE A 294 11.95 8.91 12.53
N GLY A 295 12.06 9.15 11.22
CA GLY A 295 13.32 9.11 10.47
C GLY A 295 13.57 10.38 9.67
N ALA A 296 14.83 10.76 9.57
CA ALA A 296 15.29 11.93 8.81
C ALA A 296 16.43 11.55 7.88
N MET A 297 16.29 11.83 6.58
CA MET A 297 17.27 11.47 5.55
C MET A 297 17.74 12.68 4.75
N ILE A 298 18.98 12.56 4.26
CA ILE A 298 19.60 13.56 3.40
C ILE A 298 19.62 13.05 1.95
N ASP A 299 19.00 13.82 1.07
CA ASP A 299 19.05 13.66 -0.38
C ASP A 299 19.36 15.02 -1.02
N ASP A 300 20.63 15.23 -1.35
CA ASP A 300 21.10 16.49 -1.97
C ASP A 300 20.52 16.71 -3.38
N THR A 301 19.89 15.70 -3.99
CA THR A 301 19.20 15.89 -5.28
C THR A 301 17.94 16.75 -5.15
N LEU A 302 17.37 16.83 -3.93
CA LEU A 302 16.16 17.62 -3.62
C LEU A 302 16.43 19.13 -3.55
N ARG A 303 17.69 19.57 -3.43
CA ARG A 303 18.06 21.00 -3.29
C ARG A 303 17.30 21.70 -2.15
N ASP A 304 16.33 22.55 -2.46
CA ASP A 304 15.56 23.30 -1.47
C ASP A 304 14.23 22.62 -1.10
N GLU A 305 13.90 21.49 -1.72
CA GLU A 305 12.67 20.74 -1.43
C GLU A 305 12.81 19.88 -0.18
N ILE A 306 11.74 19.83 0.61
CA ILE A 306 11.52 18.83 1.65
C ILE A 306 10.35 17.94 1.23
N ARG A 307 10.55 16.63 1.40
CA ARG A 307 9.51 15.62 1.25
C ARG A 307 9.18 15.03 2.62
N VAL A 308 7.91 15.03 2.96
CA VAL A 308 7.37 14.37 4.16
C VAL A 308 6.49 13.21 3.70
N THR A 309 6.82 12.00 4.14
CA THR A 309 6.02 10.80 3.90
C THR A 309 5.51 10.29 5.25
N VAL A 310 4.20 10.09 5.33
CA VAL A 310 3.51 9.61 6.53
C VAL A 310 2.84 8.30 6.18
N ILE A 311 3.10 7.27 6.96
CA ILE A 311 2.42 5.98 6.87
C ILE A 311 1.72 5.73 8.20
N ALA A 312 0.40 5.81 8.16
CA ALA A 312 -0.45 5.68 9.33
C ALA A 312 -1.09 4.28 9.34
N THR A 313 -1.11 3.66 10.51
CA THR A 313 -1.56 2.28 10.73
C THR A 313 -2.31 2.16 12.06
N GLY A 314 -2.88 0.98 12.32
CA GLY A 314 -3.54 0.72 13.60
C GLY A 314 -4.80 1.57 13.81
N PHE A 315 -5.45 1.97 12.72
CA PHE A 315 -6.75 2.63 12.79
C PHE A 315 -7.72 1.73 13.53
N GLU A 316 -8.42 2.29 14.52
CA GLU A 316 -9.54 1.58 15.10
C GLU A 316 -10.48 1.20 13.97
N GLN A 317 -10.72 -0.10 13.81
CA GLN A 317 -11.96 -0.49 13.18
C GLN A 317 -13.04 0.11 14.08
N LYS A 318 -13.56 1.27 13.68
CA LYS A 318 -14.99 1.54 13.81
C LYS A 318 -15.64 0.43 13.00
N GLY A 319 -15.64 -0.77 13.59
CA GLY A 319 -16.47 -1.84 13.16
C GLY A 319 -17.83 -1.20 13.03
N SER A 320 -18.52 -1.52 11.95
CA SER A 320 -19.96 -1.65 12.04
C SER A 320 -20.24 -2.22 13.43
N ARG A 321 -20.62 -1.37 14.39
CA ARG A 321 -21.41 -1.83 15.51
C ARG A 321 -22.57 -2.47 14.76
N LYS A 322 -22.53 -3.80 14.65
CA LYS A 322 -23.75 -4.56 14.66
C LYS A 322 -24.41 -4.03 15.90
N VAL A 323 -25.32 -3.08 15.72
CA VAL A 323 -26.29 -2.76 16.74
C VAL A 323 -26.88 -4.13 17.01
N GLY A 324 -26.49 -4.72 18.14
CA GLY A 324 -27.14 -5.92 18.60
C GLY A 324 -28.61 -5.58 18.61
N LEU A 325 -29.41 -6.31 17.86
CA LEU A 325 -30.87 -6.20 17.85
C LEU A 325 -31.48 -6.63 19.20
N GLU A 326 -30.70 -6.58 20.29
CA GLU A 326 -31.09 -7.05 21.62
C GLU A 326 -31.53 -5.91 22.54
N ASP A 327 -31.30 -4.63 22.20
CA ASP A 327 -31.71 -3.47 23.02
C ASP A 327 -32.60 -2.45 22.29
N VAL A 328 -33.26 -2.83 21.19
CA VAL A 328 -34.34 -2.00 20.62
C VAL A 328 -35.65 -2.44 21.27
N ASP A 329 -36.08 -1.72 22.30
CA ASP A 329 -37.40 -1.87 22.90
C ASP A 329 -38.47 -1.38 21.89
N ILE A 330 -38.86 -2.29 20.98
CA ILE A 330 -39.92 -2.03 20.00
C ILE A 330 -41.25 -2.07 20.76
N LYS A 331 -41.73 -0.90 21.18
CA LYS A 331 -43.12 -0.76 21.60
C LYS A 331 -44.03 -1.15 20.43
N PRO A 332 -45.00 -2.06 20.62
CA PRO A 332 -45.95 -2.38 19.56
C PRO A 332 -46.72 -1.12 19.19
N PHE A 333 -46.70 -0.76 17.91
CA PHE A 333 -47.58 0.27 17.38
C PHE A 333 -49.03 -0.18 17.59
N ALA A 334 -49.78 0.55 18.41
CA ALA A 334 -51.22 0.41 18.52
C ALA A 334 -51.83 0.83 17.17
N VAL A 335 -52.46 -0.12 16.49
CA VAL A 335 -53.11 0.07 15.19
C VAL A 335 -54.53 0.59 15.43
N ASP A 336 -54.68 1.80 15.94
CA ASP A 336 -56.03 2.37 16.14
C ASP A 336 -56.27 3.75 15.52
N ASP A 337 -55.30 4.39 14.87
CA ASP A 337 -55.54 5.69 14.21
C ASP A 337 -54.70 5.89 12.93
N LEU A 338 -54.82 4.96 11.97
CA LEU A 338 -54.35 5.21 10.61
C LEU A 338 -55.54 5.59 9.72
N GLU A 339 -55.78 6.89 9.55
CA GLU A 339 -56.70 7.38 8.54
C GLU A 339 -56.26 6.94 7.14
N ILE A 340 -57.12 6.18 6.46
CA ILE A 340 -56.87 5.73 5.10
C ILE A 340 -56.74 6.96 4.18
N PRO A 341 -55.61 7.11 3.45
CA PRO A 341 -55.37 8.22 2.54
C PRO A 341 -56.48 8.40 1.50
N ALA A 342 -56.82 9.65 1.20
CA ALA A 342 -57.96 10.03 0.36
C ALA A 342 -57.96 9.40 -1.06
N PHE A 343 -56.80 9.03 -1.60
CA PHE A 343 -56.68 8.44 -2.94
C PHE A 343 -57.15 6.97 -3.01
N LEU A 344 -57.22 6.25 -1.88
CA LEU A 344 -57.74 4.88 -1.79
C LEU A 344 -59.27 4.81 -1.64
N ARG A 345 -59.96 5.96 -1.48
CA ARG A 345 -61.42 6.01 -1.23
C ARG A 345 -62.29 5.98 -2.50
N ARG A 346 -61.73 5.97 -3.71
CA ARG A 346 -62.52 5.91 -4.97
C ARG A 346 -62.32 4.59 -5.71
N GLY A 347 -63.16 3.62 -5.36
CA GLY A 347 -63.28 2.35 -6.08
C GLY A 347 -64.51 1.51 -5.72
N ARG A 348 -65.48 2.05 -4.97
CA ARG A 348 -66.75 1.40 -4.67
C ARG A 348 -67.89 2.41 -4.69
N ARG A 349 -68.46 2.63 -5.87
CA ARG A 349 -69.89 2.86 -6.02
C ARG A 349 -70.33 2.03 -7.22
N GLU A 350 -71.34 1.21 -6.95
CA GLU A 350 -72.22 0.56 -7.94
C GLU A 350 -72.72 1.56 -8.98
#